data_AF-A0A447TGT7-F1
#
_entry.id   AF-A0A447TGT7-F1
#
_cell.length_a   1.000
_cell.length_b   1.000
_cell.length_c   1.000
_cell.angle_alpha   90.00
_cell.angle_beta   90.00
_cell.angle_gamma   90.00
#
_symmetry.space_group_name_H-M   'P 1'
#
loop_
_entity.id
_entity.type
_entity.pdbx_description
1 polymer ?
#
loop_
_entity_poly.entity_id
_entity_poly.type
_entity_poly.pdbx_seq_one_letter_code
_entity_poly.pdbx_strand_id
1 'polypeptide(L)'
;MQPVYRYNPRVRFECLNLGALLHKQAAIAERAPERAEAALRDLAGALEAAYEADSIDAAQHVAANLGWCLWLFWQQQLIDPLRALRMADMQRLAMRWLGLSEWICDRFGVGNGSAWNVVFLLRIARGDCLHAKRPSLAGFRSAKPFPLQDLRDALALSPCPFSAAKGYRSWAAVAEVTLEEHDQGRLPLTPLQLANLLLETLWFQAWEDGLSRRACGNAQRLKLLLPQLRRSERSFFRAELAALPPELLESG
;
A
#
# COMPACT_ATOMS: atom_id res chain seq x y z
N MET A 1 28.86 14.28 -17.11
CA MET A 1 27.90 14.54 -16.01
C MET A 1 28.32 13.80 -14.73
N GLN A 2 29.52 14.04 -14.17
CA GLN A 2 30.15 13.07 -13.23
C GLN A 2 30.66 13.56 -11.85
N PRO A 3 30.75 14.87 -11.51
CA PRO A 3 31.10 15.27 -10.13
C PRO A 3 29.89 15.58 -9.22
N VAL A 4 28.90 16.33 -9.71
CA VAL A 4 27.82 16.89 -8.84
C VAL A 4 26.95 15.79 -8.22
N TYR A 5 26.67 14.72 -8.97
CA TYR A 5 25.94 13.55 -8.45
C TYR A 5 26.68 12.81 -7.34
N ARG A 6 28.02 12.84 -7.35
CA ARG A 6 28.81 12.11 -6.35
C ARG A 6 28.86 12.85 -5.02
N TYR A 7 28.95 14.19 -5.07
CA TYR A 7 29.24 15.01 -3.90
C TYR A 7 28.05 15.77 -3.31
N ASN A 8 26.94 15.94 -4.03
CA ASN A 8 25.74 16.57 -3.48
C ASN A 8 24.67 15.50 -3.17
N PRO A 9 24.42 15.18 -1.88
CA PRO A 9 23.51 14.11 -1.51
C PRO A 9 22.06 14.41 -1.92
N ARG A 10 21.63 15.68 -1.99
CA ARG A 10 20.29 16.04 -2.48
C ARG A 10 20.14 15.77 -3.97
N VAL A 11 21.11 16.16 -4.78
CA VAL A 11 21.07 15.90 -6.24
C VAL A 11 21.16 14.40 -6.52
N ARG A 12 21.96 13.67 -5.73
CA ARG A 12 22.06 12.21 -5.82
C ARG A 12 20.74 11.53 -5.48
N PHE A 13 20.09 11.97 -4.41
CA PHE A 13 18.76 11.51 -4.02
C PHE A 13 17.76 11.67 -5.16
N GLU A 14 17.63 12.86 -5.74
CA GLU A 14 16.66 13.13 -6.82
C GLU A 14 16.87 12.19 -8.01
N CYS A 15 18.13 12.00 -8.44
CA CYS A 15 18.43 11.13 -9.56
C CYS A 15 18.18 9.66 -9.28
N LEU A 16 18.54 9.18 -8.09
CA LEU A 16 18.28 7.79 -7.69
C LEU A 16 16.78 7.53 -7.52
N ASN A 17 16.04 8.47 -6.91
CA ASN A 17 14.61 8.35 -6.71
C ASN A 17 13.85 8.35 -8.06
N LEU A 18 14.19 9.27 -8.97
CA LEU A 18 13.60 9.28 -10.32
C LEU A 18 13.99 8.03 -11.14
N GLY A 19 15.26 7.61 -11.07
CA GLY A 19 15.75 6.39 -11.70
C GLY A 19 14.98 5.15 -11.22
N ALA A 20 14.79 5.03 -9.90
CA ALA A 20 13.99 3.98 -9.30
C ALA A 20 12.55 3.94 -9.82
N LEU A 21 11.89 5.09 -9.96
CA LEU A 21 10.51 5.16 -10.46
C LEU A 21 10.41 4.73 -11.93
N LEU A 22 11.38 5.12 -12.76
CA LEU A 22 11.46 4.69 -14.16
C LEU A 22 11.72 3.18 -14.25
N HIS A 23 12.67 2.66 -13.46
CA HIS A 23 12.95 1.23 -13.39
C HIS A 23 11.74 0.42 -12.89
N LYS A 24 11.01 0.91 -11.90
CA LYS A 24 9.77 0.31 -11.41
C LYS A 24 8.72 0.21 -12.50
N GLN A 25 8.49 1.29 -13.26
CA GLN A 25 7.54 1.29 -14.35
C GLN A 25 7.92 0.27 -15.42
N ALA A 26 9.18 0.27 -15.85
CA ALA A 26 9.70 -0.68 -16.85
C ALA A 26 9.59 -2.13 -16.36
N ALA A 27 9.96 -2.40 -15.11
CA ALA A 27 9.85 -3.73 -14.50
C ALA A 27 8.44 -4.30 -14.57
N ILE A 28 7.42 -3.48 -14.27
CA ILE A 28 6.01 -3.91 -14.30
C ILE A 28 5.50 -4.05 -15.73
N ALA A 29 5.80 -3.08 -16.60
CA ALA A 29 5.29 -3.07 -17.97
C ALA A 29 5.90 -4.18 -18.84
N GLU A 30 7.19 -4.43 -18.68
CA GLU A 30 7.98 -5.36 -19.50
C GLU A 30 8.17 -6.72 -18.83
N ARG A 31 7.72 -6.87 -17.57
CA ARG A 31 7.98 -8.03 -16.71
C ARG A 31 9.47 -8.36 -16.62
N ALA A 32 10.29 -7.34 -16.41
CA ALA A 32 11.75 -7.37 -16.45
C ALA A 32 12.38 -7.45 -15.04
N PRO A 33 12.87 -8.62 -14.59
CA PRO A 33 13.46 -8.80 -13.26
C PRO A 33 14.67 -7.90 -13.00
N GLU A 34 15.52 -7.68 -14.00
CA GLU A 34 16.70 -6.82 -13.91
C GLU A 34 16.32 -5.36 -13.65
N ARG A 35 15.16 -4.91 -14.14
CA ARG A 35 14.61 -3.59 -13.85
C ARG A 35 14.04 -3.51 -12.44
N ALA A 36 13.45 -4.59 -11.93
CA ALA A 36 12.99 -4.66 -10.55
C ALA A 36 14.17 -4.57 -9.58
N GLU A 37 15.25 -5.31 -9.84
CA GLU A 37 16.50 -5.24 -9.07
C GLU A 37 17.14 -3.85 -9.13
N ALA A 38 17.19 -3.23 -10.31
CA ALA A 38 17.69 -1.87 -10.47
C ALA A 38 16.85 -0.86 -9.67
N ALA A 39 15.53 -0.97 -9.70
CA ALA A 39 14.64 -0.11 -8.93
C ALA A 39 14.89 -0.22 -7.42
N LEU A 40 15.04 -1.44 -6.89
CA LEU A 40 15.33 -1.64 -5.46
C LEU A 40 16.72 -1.12 -5.07
N ARG A 41 17.72 -1.30 -5.93
CA ARG A 41 19.07 -0.77 -5.71
C ARG A 41 19.10 0.76 -5.69
N ASP A 42 18.40 1.38 -6.64
CA ASP A 42 18.30 2.84 -6.72
C ASP A 42 17.53 3.41 -5.53
N LEU A 43 16.44 2.75 -5.08
CA LEU A 43 15.75 3.15 -3.86
C LEU A 43 16.63 3.03 -2.61
N ALA A 44 17.42 1.96 -2.48
CA ALA A 44 18.35 1.82 -1.37
C ALA A 44 19.38 2.96 -1.36
N GLY A 45 19.99 3.27 -2.51
CA GLY A 45 20.91 4.41 -2.63
C GLY A 45 20.23 5.77 -2.43
N ALA A 46 18.97 5.92 -2.83
CA ALA A 46 18.19 7.12 -2.57
C ALA A 46 17.96 7.29 -1.06
N LEU A 47 17.70 6.21 -0.31
CA LEU A 47 17.54 6.27 1.14
C LEU A 47 18.83 6.71 1.83
N GLU A 48 19.98 6.17 1.41
CA GLU A 48 21.30 6.58 1.90
C GLU A 48 21.56 8.07 1.62
N ALA A 49 21.27 8.52 0.40
CA ALA A 49 21.41 9.92 0.01
C ALA A 49 20.45 10.86 0.76
N ALA A 50 19.23 10.41 1.05
CA ALA A 50 18.27 11.16 1.86
C ALA A 50 18.77 11.33 3.30
N TYR A 51 19.36 10.28 3.86
CA TYR A 51 19.98 10.33 5.19
C TYR A 51 21.18 11.29 5.22
N GLU A 52 22.10 11.20 4.26
CA GLU A 52 23.24 12.13 4.15
C GLU A 52 22.82 13.59 3.91
N ALA A 53 21.65 13.82 3.31
CA ALA A 53 21.09 15.14 3.08
C ALA A 53 20.28 15.69 4.26
N ASP A 54 20.19 14.94 5.37
CA ASP A 54 19.31 15.19 6.52
C ASP A 54 17.85 15.47 6.10
N SER A 55 17.39 14.79 5.05
CA SER A 55 16.06 15.02 4.47
C SER A 55 15.07 13.96 4.94
N ILE A 56 14.33 14.30 5.98
CA ILE A 56 13.31 13.42 6.61
C ILE A 56 12.17 13.09 5.64
N ASP A 57 11.70 14.07 4.87
CA ASP A 57 10.64 13.92 3.88
C ASP A 57 11.07 12.97 2.74
N ALA A 58 12.30 13.12 2.24
CA ALA A 58 12.89 12.23 1.27
C ALA A 58 13.00 10.78 1.79
N ALA A 59 13.48 10.61 3.02
CA ALA A 59 13.61 9.30 3.65
C ALA A 59 12.23 8.63 3.83
N GLN A 60 11.21 9.41 4.22
CA GLN A 60 9.83 8.94 4.32
C GLN A 60 9.31 8.41 2.98
N HIS A 61 9.44 9.20 1.91
CA HIS A 61 8.97 8.81 0.58
C HIS A 61 9.69 7.57 0.02
N VAL A 62 10.99 7.45 0.24
CA VAL A 62 11.76 6.28 -0.21
C VAL A 62 11.40 5.03 0.60
N ALA A 63 11.23 5.15 1.92
CA ALA A 63 10.79 4.03 2.75
C ALA A 63 9.42 3.49 2.28
N ALA A 64 8.48 4.37 1.96
CA ALA A 64 7.18 3.97 1.42
C ALA A 64 7.33 3.21 0.08
N ASN A 65 8.16 3.74 -0.83
CA ASN A 65 8.40 3.12 -2.13
C ASN A 65 9.14 1.78 -2.02
N LEU A 66 10.10 1.64 -1.10
CA LEU A 66 10.79 0.36 -0.85
C LEU A 66 9.80 -0.72 -0.43
N GLY A 67 8.98 -0.45 0.58
CA GLY A 67 7.97 -1.40 1.06
C GLY A 67 7.01 -1.83 -0.05
N TRP A 68 6.49 -0.86 -0.80
CA TRP A 68 5.55 -1.13 -1.87
C TRP A 68 6.18 -1.86 -3.07
N CYS A 69 7.39 -1.49 -3.49
CA CYS A 69 8.10 -2.15 -4.58
C CYS A 69 8.48 -3.59 -4.23
N LEU A 70 8.95 -3.86 -3.01
CA LEU A 70 9.24 -5.22 -2.54
C LEU A 70 8.01 -6.13 -2.70
N TRP A 71 6.86 -5.66 -2.20
CA TRP A 71 5.62 -6.42 -2.33
C TRP A 71 5.19 -6.62 -3.78
N LEU A 72 5.15 -5.54 -4.58
CA LEU A 72 4.71 -5.59 -5.97
C LEU A 72 5.58 -6.50 -6.84
N PHE A 73 6.91 -6.39 -6.71
CA PHE A 73 7.83 -7.19 -7.49
C PHE A 73 7.78 -8.66 -7.07
N TRP A 74 7.65 -8.94 -5.78
CA TRP A 74 7.50 -10.31 -5.29
C TRP A 74 6.19 -10.93 -5.79
N GLN A 75 5.07 -10.20 -5.71
CA GLN A 75 3.77 -10.63 -6.25
C GLN A 75 3.86 -11.01 -7.74
N GLN A 76 4.58 -10.22 -8.53
CA GLN A 76 4.76 -10.46 -9.97
C GLN A 76 5.89 -11.44 -10.31
N GLN A 77 6.55 -12.04 -9.31
CA GLN A 77 7.71 -12.93 -9.46
C GLN A 77 8.90 -12.28 -10.17
N LEU A 78 9.03 -10.96 -10.07
CA LEU A 78 10.15 -10.19 -10.62
C LEU A 78 11.37 -10.21 -9.68
N ILE A 79 11.14 -10.48 -8.40
CA ILE A 79 12.17 -10.82 -7.42
C ILE A 79 11.78 -12.13 -6.75
N ASP A 80 12.77 -12.91 -6.31
CA ASP A 80 12.56 -14.22 -5.71
C ASP A 80 11.61 -15.11 -6.55
N PRO A 81 11.95 -15.39 -7.83
CA PRO A 81 11.05 -16.09 -8.75
C PRO A 81 10.74 -17.53 -8.30
N LEU A 82 11.66 -18.14 -7.53
CA LEU A 82 11.49 -19.47 -6.96
C LEU A 82 10.65 -19.47 -5.66
N ARG A 83 10.20 -18.30 -5.19
CA ARG A 83 9.45 -18.13 -3.94
C ARG A 83 10.15 -18.79 -2.75
N ALA A 84 11.47 -18.60 -2.66
CA ALA A 84 12.27 -19.10 -1.54
C ALA A 84 11.86 -18.38 -0.23
N LEU A 85 11.44 -17.12 -0.31
CA LEU A 85 10.85 -16.41 0.82
C LEU A 85 9.35 -16.75 0.93
N ARG A 86 8.93 -17.13 2.14
CA ARG A 86 7.51 -17.33 2.42
C ARG A 86 6.79 -15.98 2.34
N MET A 87 5.52 -16.00 1.93
CA MET A 87 4.69 -14.80 1.84
C MET A 87 4.70 -13.97 3.12
N ALA A 88 4.55 -14.63 4.28
CA ALA A 88 4.55 -13.95 5.57
C ALA A 88 5.87 -13.19 5.85
N ASP A 89 7.01 -13.73 5.40
CA ASP A 89 8.31 -13.10 5.58
C ASP A 89 8.45 -11.88 4.64
N MET A 90 7.97 -11.98 3.40
CA MET A 90 7.90 -10.84 2.48
C MET A 90 6.93 -9.77 2.96
N GLN A 91 5.76 -10.15 3.48
CA GLN A 91 4.82 -9.21 4.09
C GLN A 91 5.48 -8.46 5.24
N ARG A 92 6.16 -9.15 6.17
CA ARG A 92 6.90 -8.50 7.26
C ARG A 92 7.95 -7.52 6.76
N LEU A 93 8.73 -7.91 5.75
CA LEU A 93 9.77 -7.04 5.18
C LEU A 93 9.17 -5.78 4.54
N ALA A 94 8.14 -5.93 3.71
CA ALA A 94 7.47 -4.82 3.05
C ALA A 94 6.75 -3.90 4.06
N MET A 95 6.05 -4.48 5.03
CA MET A 95 5.38 -3.74 6.09
C MET A 95 6.35 -2.98 6.98
N ARG A 96 7.55 -3.51 7.25
CA ARG A 96 8.57 -2.79 8.03
C ARG A 96 8.97 -1.47 7.39
N TRP A 97 9.16 -1.46 6.08
CA TRP A 97 9.48 -0.25 5.32
C TRP A 97 8.32 0.75 5.30
N LEU A 98 7.09 0.28 5.11
CA LEU A 98 5.90 1.15 5.23
C LEU A 98 5.73 1.69 6.65
N GLY A 99 5.98 0.87 7.67
CA GLY A 99 5.96 1.27 9.07
C GLY A 99 6.99 2.35 9.36
N LEU A 100 8.21 2.22 8.82
CA LEU A 100 9.22 3.27 8.95
C LEU A 100 8.73 4.58 8.33
N SER A 101 8.15 4.51 7.12
CA SER A 101 7.55 5.69 6.50
C SER A 101 6.48 6.32 7.40
N GLU A 102 5.53 5.53 7.90
CA GLU A 102 4.43 6.05 8.73
C GLU A 102 4.93 6.60 10.06
N TRP A 103 5.90 5.94 10.67
CA TRP A 103 6.54 6.40 11.90
C TRP A 103 7.24 7.76 11.68
N ILE A 104 7.88 7.97 10.52
CA ILE A 104 8.45 9.26 10.18
C ILE A 104 7.35 10.32 10.04
N CYS A 105 6.23 10.02 9.36
CA CYS A 105 5.07 10.91 9.27
C CYS A 105 4.56 11.32 10.66
N ASP A 106 4.33 10.34 11.54
CA ASP A 106 3.85 10.56 12.91
C ASP A 106 4.76 11.45 13.74
N ARG A 107 6.07 11.26 13.62
CA ARG A 107 7.07 11.91 14.49
C ARG A 107 7.42 13.31 14.04
N PHE A 108 7.39 13.57 12.74
CA PHE A 108 7.88 14.81 12.16
C PHE A 108 6.79 15.61 11.43
N GLY A 109 5.54 15.12 11.38
CA GLY A 109 4.43 15.80 10.71
C GLY A 109 4.58 15.86 9.19
N VAL A 110 5.37 14.96 8.60
CA VAL A 110 5.59 14.85 7.15
C VAL A 110 4.58 13.87 6.51
N GLY A 111 4.56 13.75 5.17
CA GLY A 111 3.68 12.82 4.46
C GLY A 111 2.41 13.43 3.84
N ASN A 112 2.26 14.76 3.91
CA ASN A 112 1.29 15.56 3.16
C ASN A 112 -0.17 15.10 3.20
N GLY A 113 -0.62 14.46 4.30
CA GLY A 113 -2.01 14.02 4.43
C GLY A 113 -2.41 12.96 3.40
N SER A 114 -1.53 11.98 3.16
CA SER A 114 -1.78 10.91 2.20
C SER A 114 -2.29 9.61 2.84
N ALA A 115 -3.29 8.97 2.23
CA ALA A 115 -3.72 7.61 2.60
C ALA A 115 -2.86 6.48 2.00
N TRP A 116 -1.77 6.77 1.29
CA TRP A 116 -1.04 5.73 0.54
C TRP A 116 -0.39 4.67 1.41
N ASN A 117 0.21 5.03 2.55
CA ASN A 117 0.79 4.05 3.47
C ASN A 117 -0.27 3.09 4.02
N VAL A 118 -1.44 3.61 4.39
CA VAL A 118 -2.59 2.81 4.83
C VAL A 118 -3.04 1.86 3.73
N VAL A 119 -3.26 2.37 2.50
CA VAL A 119 -3.65 1.54 1.35
C VAL A 119 -2.62 0.44 1.08
N PHE A 120 -1.33 0.77 1.05
CA PHE A 120 -0.27 -0.22 0.78
C PHE A 120 -0.16 -1.24 1.90
N LEU A 121 -0.28 -0.82 3.17
CA LEU A 121 -0.29 -1.71 4.31
C LEU A 121 -1.43 -2.73 4.20
N LEU A 122 -2.64 -2.25 3.93
CA LEU A 122 -3.83 -3.08 3.80
C LEU A 122 -3.71 -4.08 2.62
N ARG A 123 -3.15 -3.65 1.50
CA ARG A 123 -2.89 -4.54 0.36
C ARG A 123 -1.86 -5.61 0.64
N ILE A 124 -0.79 -5.25 1.35
CA ILE A 124 0.22 -6.23 1.77
C ILE A 124 -0.40 -7.18 2.78
N ALA A 125 -1.18 -6.68 3.74
CA ALA A 125 -1.88 -7.48 4.74
C ALA A 125 -2.84 -8.49 4.09
N ARG A 126 -3.62 -8.05 3.10
CA ARG A 126 -4.52 -8.90 2.31
C ARG A 126 -3.81 -10.09 1.67
N GLY A 127 -2.54 -9.93 1.29
CA GLY A 127 -1.74 -11.00 0.72
C GLY A 127 -2.11 -11.34 -0.73
N ASP A 128 -1.67 -12.51 -1.21
CA ASP A 128 -2.07 -13.05 -2.52
C ASP A 128 -3.45 -13.70 -2.41
N CYS A 129 -4.49 -12.88 -2.40
CA CYS A 129 -5.87 -13.37 -2.42
C CYS A 129 -6.20 -13.96 -3.79
N LEU A 130 -6.86 -15.12 -3.80
CA LEU A 130 -7.34 -15.75 -5.03
C LEU A 130 -8.34 -14.82 -5.72
N HIS A 131 -7.99 -14.36 -6.92
CA HIS A 131 -8.85 -13.52 -7.76
C HIS A 131 -9.85 -14.40 -8.53
N ALA A 132 -10.70 -15.12 -7.80
CA ALA A 132 -11.86 -15.76 -8.40
C ALA A 132 -12.86 -14.68 -8.81
N LYS A 133 -13.43 -14.78 -10.02
CA LYS A 133 -14.52 -13.88 -10.42
C LYS A 133 -15.77 -14.27 -9.62
N ARG A 134 -16.38 -13.29 -8.95
CA ARG A 134 -17.60 -13.45 -8.14
C ARG A 134 -17.51 -14.65 -7.17
N PRO A 135 -16.55 -14.64 -6.22
CA PRO A 135 -16.45 -15.72 -5.24
C PRO A 135 -17.70 -15.78 -4.35
N SER A 136 -18.01 -16.96 -3.81
CA SER A 136 -18.98 -17.03 -2.71
C SER A 136 -18.42 -16.29 -1.48
N LEU A 137 -19.31 -15.75 -0.63
CA LEU A 137 -18.87 -15.10 0.60
C LEU A 137 -18.01 -16.03 1.47
N ALA A 138 -18.36 -17.31 1.58
CA ALA A 138 -17.57 -18.29 2.32
C ALA A 138 -16.17 -18.49 1.69
N GLY A 139 -16.09 -18.58 0.36
CA GLY A 139 -14.82 -18.69 -0.36
C GLY A 139 -13.95 -17.44 -0.18
N PHE A 140 -14.55 -16.25 -0.27
CA PHE A 140 -13.86 -14.98 -0.02
C PHE A 140 -13.29 -14.91 1.41
N ARG A 141 -14.10 -15.29 2.40
CA ARG A 141 -13.69 -15.30 3.82
C ARG A 141 -12.66 -16.38 4.17
N SER A 142 -12.42 -17.35 3.28
CA SER A 142 -11.36 -18.34 3.45
C SER A 142 -9.94 -17.77 3.22
N ALA A 143 -9.85 -16.55 2.68
CA ALA A 143 -8.59 -15.83 2.57
C ALA A 143 -7.92 -15.69 3.96
N LYS A 144 -6.59 -15.71 3.97
CA LYS A 144 -5.77 -15.62 5.18
C LYS A 144 -4.86 -14.38 5.15
N PRO A 145 -5.41 -13.18 5.39
CA PRO A 145 -4.61 -11.98 5.59
C PRO A 145 -3.55 -12.16 6.67
N PHE A 146 -2.54 -11.29 6.65
CA PHE A 146 -1.54 -11.18 7.69
C PHE A 146 -2.21 -10.98 9.05
N PRO A 147 -1.87 -11.75 10.10
CA PRO A 147 -2.51 -11.61 11.40
C PRO A 147 -2.21 -10.25 12.02
N LEU A 148 -3.24 -9.49 12.41
CA LEU A 148 -3.05 -8.14 12.95
C LEU A 148 -2.19 -8.15 14.23
N GLN A 149 -2.31 -9.19 15.06
CA GLN A 149 -1.51 -9.32 16.28
C GLN A 149 0.00 -9.40 16.01
N ASP A 150 0.40 -9.83 14.82
CA ASP A 150 1.80 -9.93 14.40
C ASP A 150 2.33 -8.60 13.84
N LEU A 151 1.46 -7.61 13.61
CA LEU A 151 1.82 -6.36 12.93
C LEU A 151 2.89 -5.61 13.73
N ARG A 152 2.70 -5.45 15.04
CA ARG A 152 3.67 -4.74 15.90
C ARG A 152 5.08 -5.32 15.74
N ASP A 153 5.19 -6.65 15.75
CA ASP A 153 6.46 -7.35 15.66
C ASP A 153 7.03 -7.30 14.23
N ALA A 154 6.18 -7.27 13.21
CA ALA A 154 6.58 -7.03 11.81
C ALA A 154 7.23 -5.64 11.63
N LEU A 155 6.58 -4.61 12.17
CA LEU A 155 7.07 -3.23 12.08
C LEU A 155 8.35 -3.04 12.88
N ALA A 156 8.43 -3.61 14.08
CA ALA A 156 9.59 -3.51 14.98
C ALA A 156 10.01 -2.06 15.29
N LEU A 157 9.03 -1.15 15.44
CA LEU A 157 9.23 0.28 15.74
C LEU A 157 8.54 0.66 17.04
N SER A 158 9.13 1.63 17.76
CA SER A 158 8.58 2.19 19.00
C SER A 158 8.55 3.73 18.94
N PRO A 159 7.40 4.37 19.18
CA PRO A 159 6.06 3.77 19.28
C PRO A 159 5.64 3.10 17.96
N CYS A 160 4.74 2.11 18.02
CA CYS A 160 4.20 1.47 16.82
C CYS A 160 3.28 2.45 16.08
N PRO A 161 3.54 2.77 14.79
CA PRO A 161 2.74 3.75 14.04
C PRO A 161 1.30 3.26 13.83
N PHE A 162 1.11 1.94 13.72
CA PHE A 162 -0.19 1.28 13.60
C PHE A 162 -0.58 0.59 14.92
N SER A 163 -0.81 1.37 15.99
CA SER A 163 -1.20 0.85 17.31
C SER A 163 -2.69 1.00 17.65
N ALA A 164 -3.20 0.12 18.52
CA ALA A 164 -4.57 0.17 19.02
C ALA A 164 -4.92 1.48 19.77
N ALA A 165 -3.91 2.18 20.31
CA ALA A 165 -4.10 3.49 20.93
C ALA A 165 -4.60 4.56 19.94
N LYS A 166 -4.34 4.37 18.65
CA LYS A 166 -4.83 5.22 17.55
C LYS A 166 -6.15 4.71 16.92
N GLY A 167 -6.79 3.71 17.53
CA GLY A 167 -8.02 3.11 16.99
C GLY A 167 -7.81 1.88 16.09
N TYR A 168 -6.56 1.50 15.82
CA TYR A 168 -6.23 0.37 14.93
C TYR A 168 -6.39 -0.98 15.65
N ARG A 169 -7.63 -1.47 15.72
CA ARG A 169 -8.03 -2.69 16.45
C ARG A 169 -8.38 -3.88 15.54
N SER A 170 -8.67 -3.62 14.28
CA SER A 170 -8.88 -4.60 13.21
C SER A 170 -8.32 -4.03 11.90
N TRP A 171 -8.21 -4.83 10.84
CA TRP A 171 -7.77 -4.31 9.55
C TRP A 171 -8.80 -3.36 8.94
N ALA A 172 -10.10 -3.66 9.13
CA ALA A 172 -11.16 -2.73 8.75
C ALA A 172 -11.03 -1.40 9.53
N ALA A 173 -10.75 -1.44 10.84
CA ALA A 173 -10.60 -0.24 11.66
C ALA A 173 -9.44 0.66 11.19
N VAL A 174 -8.33 0.07 10.70
CA VAL A 174 -7.21 0.84 10.11
C VAL A 174 -7.69 1.71 8.95
N ALA A 175 -8.52 1.15 8.06
CA ALA A 175 -9.06 1.88 6.92
C ALA A 175 -10.18 2.86 7.33
N GLU A 176 -11.03 2.48 8.29
CA GLU A 176 -12.15 3.28 8.78
C GLU A 176 -11.68 4.58 9.44
N VAL A 177 -10.64 4.55 10.27
CA VAL A 177 -10.09 5.78 10.91
C VAL A 177 -9.67 6.80 9.85
N THR A 178 -8.94 6.37 8.82
CA THR A 178 -8.51 7.26 7.72
C THR A 178 -9.70 7.77 6.89
N LEU A 179 -10.74 6.94 6.70
CA LEU A 179 -11.95 7.34 5.99
C LEU A 179 -12.77 8.35 6.80
N GLU A 180 -12.84 8.20 8.12
CA GLU A 180 -13.49 9.15 9.02
C GLU A 180 -12.77 10.51 9.04
N GLU A 181 -11.44 10.52 9.02
CA GLU A 181 -10.66 11.77 8.88
C GLU A 181 -10.96 12.48 7.56
N HIS A 182 -11.13 11.71 6.48
CA HIS A 182 -11.55 12.26 5.20
C HIS A 182 -12.96 12.83 5.23
N ASP A 183 -13.92 12.06 5.75
CA ASP A 183 -15.33 12.43 5.83
C ASP A 183 -15.54 13.66 6.73
N GLN A 184 -14.66 13.86 7.72
CA GLN A 184 -14.65 15.03 8.60
C GLN A 184 -13.84 16.21 8.05
N GLY A 185 -13.31 16.10 6.82
CA GLY A 185 -12.56 17.17 6.13
C GLY A 185 -11.15 17.41 6.67
N ARG A 186 -10.67 16.59 7.62
CA ARG A 186 -9.30 16.69 8.15
C ARG A 186 -8.24 16.11 7.22
N LEU A 187 -8.64 15.17 6.37
CA LEU A 187 -7.76 14.52 5.40
C LEU A 187 -8.37 14.60 3.98
N PRO A 188 -8.12 15.68 3.23
CA PRO A 188 -8.70 15.84 1.90
C PRO A 188 -8.03 14.89 0.90
N LEU A 189 -8.62 13.71 0.70
CA LEU A 189 -8.13 12.69 -0.23
C LEU A 189 -8.54 13.00 -1.67
N THR A 190 -7.60 12.78 -2.59
CA THR A 190 -7.92 12.79 -4.02
C THR A 190 -8.89 11.64 -4.37
N PRO A 191 -9.68 11.74 -5.46
CA PRO A 191 -10.59 10.68 -5.87
C PRO A 191 -9.92 9.31 -5.99
N LEU A 192 -8.69 9.26 -6.50
CA LEU A 192 -7.94 8.01 -6.62
C LEU A 192 -7.58 7.43 -5.25
N GLN A 193 -7.10 8.25 -4.30
CA GLN A 193 -6.80 7.78 -2.95
C GLN A 193 -8.04 7.29 -2.23
N LEU A 194 -9.15 8.05 -2.31
CA LEU A 194 -10.42 7.64 -1.73
C LEU A 194 -10.93 6.33 -2.34
N ALA A 195 -10.81 6.14 -3.66
CA ALA A 195 -11.22 4.90 -4.31
C ALA A 195 -10.40 3.69 -3.84
N ASN A 196 -9.09 3.86 -3.71
CA ASN A 196 -8.22 2.81 -3.16
C ASN A 196 -8.57 2.51 -1.70
N LEU A 197 -8.76 3.54 -0.87
CA LEU A 197 -9.11 3.38 0.53
C LEU A 197 -10.46 2.65 0.68
N LEU A 198 -11.50 3.09 -0.02
CA LEU A 198 -12.82 2.44 -0.02
C LEU A 198 -12.75 0.97 -0.43
N LEU A 199 -11.94 0.64 -1.44
CA LEU A 199 -11.73 -0.74 -1.87
C LEU A 199 -11.10 -1.58 -0.76
N GLU A 200 -10.07 -1.10 -0.07
CA GLU A 200 -9.48 -1.86 1.02
C GLU A 200 -10.42 -1.93 2.24
N THR A 201 -11.11 -0.83 2.58
CA THR A 201 -12.10 -0.80 3.66
C THR A 201 -13.19 -1.84 3.43
N LEU A 202 -13.83 -1.85 2.24
CA LEU A 202 -14.90 -2.79 1.96
C LEU A 202 -14.37 -4.24 1.93
N TRP A 203 -13.14 -4.47 1.45
CA TRP A 203 -12.55 -5.80 1.39
C TRP A 203 -12.40 -6.39 2.79
N PHE A 204 -11.80 -5.63 3.71
CA PHE A 204 -11.63 -6.08 5.09
C PHE A 204 -12.95 -6.15 5.86
N GLN A 205 -13.89 -5.22 5.66
CA GLN A 205 -15.22 -5.33 6.26
C GLN A 205 -15.96 -6.60 5.80
N ALA A 206 -15.89 -6.93 4.52
CA ALA A 206 -16.50 -8.15 4.00
C ALA A 206 -15.81 -9.42 4.52
N TRP A 207 -14.49 -9.38 4.72
CA TRP A 207 -13.72 -10.50 5.25
C TRP A 207 -13.98 -10.73 6.75
N GLU A 208 -13.95 -9.66 7.56
CA GLU A 208 -14.15 -9.69 9.01
C GLU A 208 -15.63 -9.93 9.37
N ASP A 209 -16.54 -9.13 8.82
CA ASP A 209 -17.96 -9.10 9.23
C ASP A 209 -18.90 -9.86 8.28
N GLY A 210 -18.44 -10.22 7.08
CA GLY A 210 -19.30 -10.80 6.04
C GLY A 210 -20.18 -9.75 5.36
N LEU A 211 -21.41 -10.14 5.01
CA LEU A 211 -22.39 -9.24 4.39
C LEU A 211 -22.91 -8.24 5.44
N SER A 212 -22.28 -7.08 5.52
CA SER A 212 -22.63 -6.02 6.46
C SER A 212 -23.12 -4.76 5.74
N ARG A 213 -23.99 -3.97 6.40
CA ARG A 213 -24.45 -2.67 5.86
C ARG A 213 -23.28 -1.74 5.56
N ARG A 214 -22.21 -1.79 6.38
CA ARG A 214 -21.00 -1.00 6.19
C ARG A 214 -20.28 -1.38 4.89
N ALA A 215 -20.07 -2.68 4.66
CA ALA A 215 -19.42 -3.18 3.45
C ALA A 215 -20.22 -2.82 2.19
N CYS A 216 -21.54 -3.04 2.20
CA CYS A 216 -22.41 -2.67 1.08
C CYS A 216 -22.42 -1.14 0.83
N GLY A 217 -22.49 -0.34 1.90
CA GLY A 217 -22.44 1.12 1.81
C GLY A 217 -21.13 1.63 1.19
N ASN A 218 -19.98 1.09 1.62
CA ASN A 218 -18.68 1.46 1.05
C ASN A 218 -18.50 0.97 -0.39
N ALA A 219 -19.05 -0.19 -0.75
CA ALA A 219 -19.10 -0.63 -2.14
C ALA A 219 -19.92 0.34 -3.02
N GLN A 220 -21.05 0.84 -2.52
CA GLN A 220 -21.84 1.83 -3.22
C GLN A 220 -21.14 3.20 -3.33
N ARG A 221 -20.48 3.66 -2.25
CA ARG A 221 -19.63 4.86 -2.28
C ARG A 221 -18.54 4.75 -3.35
N LEU A 222 -17.86 3.60 -3.44
CA LEU A 222 -16.84 3.35 -4.46
C LEU A 222 -17.43 3.40 -5.87
N LYS A 223 -18.59 2.74 -6.11
CA LYS A 223 -19.28 2.78 -7.41
C LYS A 223 -19.63 4.20 -7.85
N LEU A 224 -20.15 5.02 -6.94
CA LEU A 224 -20.50 6.42 -7.19
C LEU A 224 -19.28 7.30 -7.46
N LEU A 225 -18.12 6.94 -6.91
CA LEU A 225 -16.85 7.65 -7.12
C LEU A 225 -16.21 7.33 -8.47
N LEU A 226 -16.44 6.13 -9.03
CA LEU A 226 -15.79 5.69 -10.28
C LEU A 226 -15.85 6.69 -11.44
N PRO A 227 -16.98 7.39 -11.73
CA PRO A 227 -17.03 8.36 -12.82
C PRO A 227 -15.98 9.47 -12.73
N GLN A 228 -15.49 9.80 -11.53
CA GLN A 228 -14.48 10.84 -11.29
C GLN A 228 -13.05 10.39 -11.62
N LEU A 229 -12.83 9.08 -11.83
CA LEU A 229 -11.50 8.51 -12.08
C LEU A 229 -11.17 8.48 -13.58
N ARG A 230 -9.87 8.38 -13.91
CA ARG A 230 -9.40 8.19 -15.29
C ARG A 230 -9.85 6.83 -15.84
N ARG A 231 -9.89 6.67 -17.17
CA ARG A 231 -10.37 5.44 -17.82
C ARG A 231 -9.65 4.17 -17.32
N SER A 232 -8.32 4.21 -17.23
CA SER A 232 -7.50 3.09 -16.76
C SER A 232 -7.79 2.74 -15.30
N GLU A 233 -7.90 3.76 -14.43
CA GLU A 233 -8.25 3.60 -13.02
C GLU A 233 -9.65 2.99 -12.85
N ARG A 234 -10.64 3.48 -13.60
CA ARG A 234 -12.00 2.89 -13.60
C ARG A 234 -12.00 1.43 -14.00
N SER A 235 -11.19 1.05 -14.99
CA SER A 235 -11.07 -0.33 -15.43
C SER A 235 -10.52 -1.23 -14.31
N PHE A 236 -9.50 -0.74 -13.59
CA PHE A 236 -8.93 -1.44 -12.44
C PHE A 236 -9.99 -1.66 -11.34
N PHE A 237 -10.67 -0.60 -10.88
CA PHE A 237 -11.65 -0.76 -9.80
C PHE A 237 -12.87 -1.59 -10.19
N ARG A 238 -13.30 -1.57 -11.46
CA ARG A 238 -14.36 -2.47 -11.94
C ARG A 238 -13.93 -3.94 -11.88
N ALA A 239 -12.67 -4.23 -12.21
CA ALA A 239 -12.12 -5.58 -12.11
C ALA A 239 -12.03 -6.03 -10.65
N GLU A 240 -11.53 -5.17 -9.76
CA GLU A 240 -11.48 -5.45 -8.31
C GLU A 240 -12.88 -5.67 -7.73
N LEU A 241 -13.86 -4.82 -8.07
CA LEU A 241 -15.25 -5.01 -7.63
C LEU A 241 -15.82 -6.35 -8.12
N ALA A 242 -15.52 -6.77 -9.36
CA ALA A 242 -15.97 -8.05 -9.89
C ALA A 242 -15.33 -9.28 -9.22
N ALA A 243 -14.24 -9.09 -8.47
CA ALA A 243 -13.59 -10.11 -7.66
C ALA A 243 -14.14 -10.19 -6.22
N LEU A 244 -15.16 -9.40 -5.88
CA LEU A 244 -15.86 -9.44 -4.60
C LEU A 244 -17.10 -10.34 -4.66
N PRO A 245 -17.58 -10.82 -3.49
CA PRO A 245 -18.88 -11.47 -3.38
C PRO A 245 -20.00 -10.61 -4.00
N PRO A 246 -20.80 -11.16 -4.93
CA PRO A 246 -21.82 -10.40 -5.64
C PRO A 246 -22.89 -9.82 -4.71
N GLU A 247 -23.17 -10.48 -3.59
CA GLU A 247 -24.17 -10.06 -2.59
C GLU A 247 -23.83 -8.68 -2.00
N LEU A 248 -22.54 -8.32 -1.92
CA LEU A 248 -22.08 -7.00 -1.47
C LEU A 248 -22.41 -5.89 -2.47
N LEU A 249 -22.53 -6.24 -3.75
CA LEU A 249 -22.74 -5.29 -4.85
C LEU A 249 -24.22 -5.17 -5.22
N GLU A 250 -25.03 -6.17 -4.89
CA GLU A 250 -26.46 -6.25 -5.22
C GLU A 250 -27.35 -5.68 -4.09
N SER A 251 -26.81 -5.56 -2.88
CA SER A 251 -27.55 -5.12 -1.68
C SER A 251 -27.47 -3.59 -1.41
N GLY A 252 -27.17 -2.79 -2.42
CA GLY A 252 -26.95 -1.34 -2.31
C GLY A 252 -27.95 -0.49 -3.09
#